data_AF-A0A9X7BKB8-F1
#
_entry.id   AF-A0A9X7BKB8-F1
#
_cell.length_a   1.000
_cell.length_b   1.000
_cell.length_c   1.000
_cell.angle_alpha   90.00
_cell.angle_beta   90.00
_cell.angle_gamma   90.00
#
_symmetry.space_group_name_H-M   'P 1'
#
loop_
_entity.id
_entity.type
_entity.pdbx_description
1 polymer ?
#
loop_
_entity_poly.entity_id
_entity_poly.type
_entity_poly.pdbx_seq_one_letter_code
_entity_poly.pdbx_strand_id
1 'polypeptide(L)' 'MDKADTRVIVVGGNGLGFSSGFDSSEDIKRLPDDYAGGIWTNRIDKIAPLFKK' A
#
# COMPACT_ATOMS: atom_id res chain seq x y z
N MET A 1 17.03 6.91 4.47
CA MET A 1 16.11 7.51 3.50
C MET A 1 15.86 8.98 3.80
N ASP A 2 15.69 9.35 5.06
CA ASP A 2 15.46 10.74 5.50
C ASP A 2 16.49 11.77 5.02
N LYS A 3 17.77 11.40 4.96
CA LYS A 3 18.83 12.30 4.46
C LYS A 3 18.65 12.74 3.00
N ALA A 4 17.82 12.02 2.23
CA ALA A 4 17.58 12.27 0.82
C ALA A 4 16.08 12.39 0.49
N ASP A 5 15.21 12.62 1.49
CA ASP A 5 13.74 12.71 1.34
C ASP A 5 13.14 11.56 0.49
N THR A 6 13.66 10.36 0.70
CA THR A 6 13.24 9.21 -0.09
C THR A 6 11.95 8.61 0.48
N ARG A 7 10.92 8.47 -0.36
CA ARG A 7 9.65 7.82 -0.01
C ARG A 7 9.59 6.40 -0.57
N VAL A 8 9.13 5.45 0.24
CA VAL A 8 8.95 4.05 -0.17
C VAL A 8 7.47 3.74 -0.32
N ILE A 9 7.11 3.16 -1.45
CA ILE A 9 5.75 2.78 -1.78
C ILE A 9 5.76 1.29 -2.08
N VAL A 10 5.00 0.51 -1.31
CA VAL A 10 4.81 -0.93 -1.53
C VAL A 10 3.69 -1.14 -2.54
N VAL A 11 3.93 -2.01 -3.52
CA VAL A 11 2.97 -2.41 -4.54
C VAL A 11 2.55 -3.86 -4.34
N GLY A 12 1.34 -4.19 -4.79
CA GLY A 12 0.85 -5.56 -4.79
C GLY A 12 1.45 -6.39 -5.93
N GLY A 13 1.14 -7.69 -5.88
CA GLY A 13 1.52 -8.66 -6.90
C GLY A 13 2.42 -9.76 -6.33
N ASN A 14 2.92 -10.62 -7.22
CA ASN A 14 3.81 -11.73 -6.90
C ASN A 14 5.22 -11.55 -7.49
N GLY A 15 5.54 -10.33 -7.96
CA GLY A 15 6.81 -10.03 -8.63
C GLY A 15 6.92 -10.53 -10.07
N LEU A 16 5.88 -11.20 -10.61
CA LEU A 16 5.81 -11.64 -11.99
C LEU A 16 4.76 -10.79 -12.73
N GLY A 17 5.20 -9.98 -13.70
CA GLY A 17 4.34 -9.13 -14.52
C GLY A 17 4.23 -7.68 -14.01
N PHE A 18 3.12 -7.02 -14.34
CA PHE A 18 2.87 -5.63 -13.93
C PHE A 18 2.52 -5.53 -12.44
N SER A 19 2.95 -4.43 -11.81
CA SER A 19 2.58 -4.09 -10.44
C SER A 19 1.06 -4.03 -10.29
N SER A 20 0.52 -4.64 -9.24
CA SER A 20 -0.88 -4.48 -8.85
C SER A 20 -1.02 -3.57 -7.63
N GLY A 21 -2.25 -3.14 -7.35
CA GLY A 21 -2.57 -2.32 -6.18
C GLY A 21 -3.00 -3.16 -4.99
N PHE A 22 -2.88 -2.56 -3.80
CA PHE A 22 -3.63 -2.96 -2.61
C PHE A 22 -5.05 -2.44 -2.79
N ASP A 23 -5.92 -3.26 -3.38
CA ASP A 23 -7.22 -2.83 -3.89
C ASP A 23 -8.40 -3.32 -3.02
N SER A 24 -8.11 -4.15 -2.02
CA SER A 24 -9.09 -4.76 -1.12
C SER A 24 -8.69 -4.65 0.36
N SER A 25 -9.65 -4.85 1.27
CA SER A 25 -9.38 -4.90 2.71
C SER A 25 -8.52 -6.09 3.11
N GLU A 26 -8.56 -7.19 2.35
CA GLU A 26 -7.71 -8.36 2.57
C GLU A 26 -6.25 -8.07 2.22
N ASP A 27 -6.00 -7.26 1.18
CA ASP A 27 -4.64 -6.82 0.86
C ASP A 27 -4.04 -6.01 2.00
N ILE A 28 -4.84 -5.14 2.63
CA ILE A 28 -4.38 -4.32 3.77
C ILE A 28 -3.97 -5.18 4.96
N LYS A 29 -4.68 -6.28 5.23
CA LYS A 29 -4.35 -7.21 6.34
C LYS A 29 -3.00 -7.92 6.17
N ARG A 30 -2.41 -7.89 4.98
CA ARG A 30 -1.08 -8.46 4.74
C ARG A 30 0.04 -7.52 5.20
N LEU A 31 -0.28 -6.25 5.47
CA LEU A 31 0.66 -5.28 6.00
C LEU A 31 0.77 -5.44 7.52
N PRO A 32 1.96 -5.16 8.11
CA PRO A 32 2.09 -5.03 9.56
C PRO A 32 1.15 -3.96 10.12
N ASP A 33 0.66 -4.14 11.35
CA ASP A 33 -0.30 -3.22 12.00
C ASP A 33 0.19 -1.75 12.03
N ASP A 34 1.49 -1.53 12.24
CA ASP A 34 2.11 -0.19 12.31
C ASP A 34 2.85 0.22 11.03
N TYR A 35 2.42 -0.30 9.88
CA TYR A 35 3.04 0.05 8.60
C TYR A 35 2.80 1.53 8.26
N ALA A 36 3.88 2.33 8.29
CA ALA A 36 3.85 3.78 8.04
C ALA A 36 4.34 4.19 6.63
N GLY A 37 4.72 3.22 5.79
CA GLY A 37 5.16 3.48 4.42
C GLY A 37 3.99 3.80 3.47
N GLY A 38 4.31 4.21 2.25
CA GLY A 38 3.30 4.36 1.20
C GLY A 38 2.79 3.00 0.71
N ILE A 39 1.56 2.96 0.24
CA ILE A 39 0.98 1.84 -0.52
C ILE A 39 0.45 2.32 -1.86
N TRP A 40 0.59 1.50 -2.89
CA TRP A 40 -0.03 1.74 -4.19
C TRP A 40 -1.43 1.11 -4.25
N THR A 41 -2.44 1.86 -4.69
CA THR A 41 -3.81 1.36 -4.90
C THR A 41 -4.39 1.88 -6.21
N ASN A 42 -5.18 1.06 -6.88
CA ASN A 42 -6.04 1.43 -7.99
C ASN A 42 -7.48 1.72 -7.52
N ARG A 43 -7.81 1.41 -6.26
CA ARG A 43 -9.16 1.46 -5.68
C ARG A 43 -9.21 2.25 -4.39
N ILE A 44 -8.82 3.53 -4.47
CA ILE A 44 -8.85 4.45 -3.33
C ILE A 44 -10.26 4.56 -2.71
N ASP A 45 -11.31 4.44 -3.52
CA ASP A 45 -12.70 4.43 -3.08
C ASP A 45 -13.02 3.31 -2.08
N LYS A 46 -12.35 2.16 -2.20
CA LYS A 46 -12.54 0.99 -1.34
C LYS A 46 -11.66 1.01 -0.10
N ILE A 47 -10.40 1.40 -0.26
CA ILE A 47 -9.43 1.27 0.83
C ILE A 47 -9.33 2.51 1.72
N ALA A 48 -9.55 3.72 1.20
CA ALA A 48 -9.44 4.95 2.00
C ALA A 48 -10.33 4.96 3.25
N PRO A 49 -11.57 4.43 3.25
CA PRO A 49 -12.41 4.36 4.44
C PRO A 49 -11.80 3.55 5.60
N LEU A 50 -10.89 2.61 5.32
CA LEU A 50 -10.24 1.76 6.34
C LEU A 50 -9.18 2.52 7.13
N PHE A 51 -8.64 3.61 6.57
CA PHE A 51 -7.57 4.41 7.18
C PHE A 51 -8.08 5.72 7.80
N LYS A 52 -9.41 5.93 7.80
CA LYS A 52 -9.99 7.10 8.45
C LYS A 52 -9.88 6.97 9.97
N LYS A 53 -9.18 7.92 10.57
CA LYS A 53 -9.42 8.36 11.96
C LYS A 53 -10.69 9.21 12.01
#